data_AF-A0A969F7V2-F1
#
_entry.id   AF-A0A969F7V2-F1
#
_cell.length_a   1.000
_cell.length_b   1.000
_cell.length_c   1.000
_cell.angle_alpha   90.00
_cell.angle_beta   90.00
_cell.angle_gamma   90.00
#
_symmetry.space_group_name_H-M   'P 1'
#
loop_
_entity.id
_entity.type
_entity.pdbx_description
1 polymer ?
#
loop_
_entity_poly.entity_id
_entity_poly.type
_entity_poly.pdbx_seq_one_letter_code
_entity_poly.pdbx_strand_id
1 'polypeptide(L)'
;MEFGSEYRFSPDTDGFRLRAALAWTVGDNLTEDIPLASVDPFELVAGLGYRAAENRWGAELVATFVGEPRVDREANELSGAEPFIPGAYTVVDLIGYYSLSPNLTFNLGIFNLFDQEYYRYADVRNFFDRPDIGRFSQPGTSVRAGLSWRF
;
A
#
# COMPACT_ATOMS: atom_id res chain seq x y z
N MET A 1 2.30 16.42 3.28
CA MET A 1 2.28 16.23 4.75
C MET A 1 2.31 14.75 5.02
N GLU A 2 3.09 14.33 6.01
CA GLU A 2 3.19 12.94 6.44
C GLU A 2 2.99 12.87 7.95
N PHE A 3 2.28 11.85 8.43
CA PHE A 3 2.07 11.60 9.85
C PHE A 3 2.15 10.10 10.12
N GLY A 4 2.79 9.71 11.22
CA GLY A 4 2.94 8.32 11.63
C GLY A 4 2.78 8.16 13.14
N SER A 5 2.17 7.05 13.55
CA SER A 5 1.95 6.68 14.94
C SER A 5 2.07 5.17 15.15
N GLU A 6 2.58 4.77 16.30
CA GLU A 6 2.63 3.38 16.76
C GLU A 6 2.19 3.31 18.21
N TYR A 7 1.37 2.31 18.53
CA TYR A 7 0.93 1.99 19.88
C TYR A 7 1.11 0.50 20.18
N ARG A 8 1.67 0.18 21.35
CA ARG A 8 1.83 -1.19 21.85
C ARG A 8 0.94 -1.38 23.06
N PHE A 9 0.22 -2.49 23.08
CA PHE A 9 -0.71 -2.82 24.16
C PHE A 9 -0.02 -3.53 25.34
N SER A 10 1.21 -4.02 25.13
CA SER A 10 2.07 -4.58 26.19
C SER A 10 3.19 -3.59 26.56
N PRO A 11 3.58 -3.51 27.84
CA PRO A 11 4.84 -2.86 28.26
C PRO A 11 6.08 -3.59 27.71
N ASP A 12 5.95 -4.90 27.51
CA ASP A 12 6.98 -5.74 26.90
C ASP A 12 6.86 -5.71 25.36
N THR A 13 7.74 -6.45 24.67
CA THR A 13 7.74 -6.44 23.20
C THR A 13 6.72 -7.38 22.56
N ASP A 14 6.05 -8.21 23.35
CA ASP A 14 5.00 -9.14 22.94
C ASP A 14 3.61 -8.50 22.94
N GLY A 15 2.59 -9.28 22.56
CA GLY A 15 1.21 -8.83 22.50
C GLY A 15 0.88 -8.02 21.24
N PHE A 16 -0.22 -7.27 21.32
CA PHE A 16 -0.74 -6.50 20.20
C PHE A 16 0.03 -5.20 19.98
N ARG A 17 0.16 -4.83 18.71
CA ARG A 17 0.69 -3.56 18.25
C ARG A 17 -0.20 -2.99 17.15
N LEU A 18 -0.53 -1.71 17.25
CA LEU A 18 -1.19 -0.96 16.20
C LEU A 18 -0.19 0.06 15.64
N ARG A 19 -0.09 0.18 14.32
CA ARG A 19 0.60 1.30 13.67
C ARG A 19 -0.31 1.94 12.61
N ALA A 20 -0.11 3.22 12.38
CA ALA A 20 -0.76 3.94 11.29
C ALA A 20 0.19 4.99 10.72
N ALA A 21 0.18 5.15 9.41
CA ALA A 21 0.88 6.22 8.71
C ALA A 21 -0.03 6.77 7.60
N LEU A 22 -0.05 8.08 7.41
CA LEU A 22 -0.77 8.72 6.33
C LEU A 22 0.12 9.73 5.62
N ALA A 23 -0.08 9.86 4.31
CA ALA A 23 0.56 10.83 3.45
C ALA A 23 -0.52 11.57 2.66
N TRP A 24 -0.42 12.89 2.65
CA TRP A 24 -1.33 13.77 1.92
C TRP A 24 -0.59 14.93 1.29
N THR A 25 -0.71 15.07 -0.02
CA THR A 25 -0.13 16.18 -0.79
C THR A 25 -1.22 16.89 -1.57
N VAL A 26 -1.12 18.21 -1.66
CA VAL A 26 -1.98 19.06 -2.48
C VAL A 26 -1.07 19.96 -3.31
N GLY A 27 -1.36 20.05 -4.61
CA GLY A 27 -0.68 20.96 -5.52
C GLY A 27 -1.63 21.32 -6.64
N ASP A 28 -1.75 22.62 -6.89
CA ASP A 28 -2.69 23.19 -7.86
C ASP A 28 -1.93 24.19 -8.76
N ASN A 29 -2.27 24.25 -10.05
CA ASN A 29 -1.86 25.33 -10.93
C ASN A 29 -2.70 26.57 -10.61
N LEU A 30 -2.10 27.55 -9.94
CA LEU A 30 -2.79 28.77 -9.48
C LEU A 30 -3.22 29.70 -10.62
N THR A 31 -2.75 29.51 -11.85
CA THR A 31 -3.15 30.33 -13.01
C THR A 31 -4.45 29.82 -13.62
N GLU A 32 -4.58 28.49 -13.70
CA GLU A 32 -5.71 27.81 -14.33
C GLU A 32 -6.73 27.29 -13.30
N ASP A 33 -6.40 27.37 -12.01
CA ASP A 33 -7.21 26.89 -10.87
C ASP A 33 -7.57 25.40 -10.94
N ILE A 34 -6.61 24.58 -11.38
CA ILE A 34 -6.76 23.12 -11.54
C ILE A 34 -5.72 22.32 -10.74
N PRO A 35 -6.03 21.10 -10.28
CA PRO A 35 -5.07 20.22 -9.63
C PRO A 35 -3.91 19.81 -10.54
N LEU A 36 -2.72 19.68 -9.96
CA LEU A 36 -1.55 19.14 -10.65
C LEU A 36 -1.63 17.60 -10.73
N ALA A 37 -1.72 17.05 -11.93
CA ALA A 37 -1.69 15.60 -12.18
C ALA A 37 -0.36 14.91 -11.74
N SER A 38 0.67 15.68 -11.41
CA SER A 38 1.91 15.14 -10.84
C SER A 38 1.80 14.79 -9.35
N VAL A 39 0.72 15.20 -8.68
CA VAL A 39 0.49 14.98 -7.25
C VAL A 39 -0.07 13.59 -7.02
N ASP A 40 0.61 12.82 -6.17
CA ASP A 40 0.13 11.50 -5.77
C ASP A 40 -1.12 11.60 -4.86
N PRO A 41 -2.04 10.61 -4.94
CA PRO A 41 -3.23 10.59 -4.10
C PRO A 41 -2.90 10.50 -2.61
N PHE A 42 -3.92 10.72 -1.78
CA PHE A 42 -3.85 10.38 -0.36
C PHE A 42 -3.54 8.89 -0.15
N GLU A 43 -2.64 8.58 0.79
CA GLU A 43 -2.31 7.22 1.19
C GLU A 43 -2.43 7.06 2.70
N LEU A 44 -3.02 5.95 3.15
CA LEU A 44 -3.12 5.52 4.54
C LEU A 44 -2.67 4.06 4.67
N VAL A 45 -1.69 3.81 5.51
CA VAL A 45 -1.23 2.47 5.89
C VAL A 45 -1.56 2.23 7.35
N ALA A 46 -2.33 1.20 7.65
CA ALA A 46 -2.65 0.76 9.01
C ALA A 46 -2.16 -0.69 9.22
N GLY A 47 -1.56 -0.98 10.38
CA GLY A 47 -1.03 -2.29 10.71
C GLY A 47 -1.50 -2.77 12.07
N LEU A 48 -2.06 -3.98 12.14
CA LEU A 48 -2.37 -4.67 13.39
C LEU A 48 -1.49 -5.92 13.50
N GLY A 49 -0.50 -5.83 14.38
CA GLY A 49 0.46 -6.89 14.66
C GLY A 49 0.17 -7.58 15.98
N TYR A 50 0.59 -8.84 16.07
CA TYR A 50 0.67 -9.61 17.30
C TYR A 50 2.01 -10.33 17.37
N ARG A 51 2.67 -10.28 18.53
CA ARG A 51 3.86 -11.07 18.84
C ARG A 51 3.55 -11.98 20.02
N ALA A 52 3.89 -13.27 19.89
CA ALA A 52 3.67 -14.22 20.97
C ALA A 52 4.65 -13.99 22.14
N ALA A 53 4.20 -14.23 23.37
CA ALA A 53 4.99 -14.01 24.58
C ALA A 53 6.27 -14.86 24.62
N GLU A 54 6.24 -16.07 24.05
CA GLU A 54 7.42 -16.92 23.91
C GLU A 54 8.46 -16.37 22.89
N ASN A 55 8.16 -15.26 22.20
CA ASN A 55 8.97 -14.64 21.14
C ASN A 55 9.31 -15.58 19.97
N ARG A 56 8.56 -16.67 19.80
CA ARG A 56 8.79 -17.66 18.74
C ARG A 56 8.07 -17.35 17.44
N TRP A 57 7.04 -16.52 17.47
CA TRP A 57 6.29 -16.17 16.26
C TRP A 57 5.57 -14.83 16.41
N GLY A 58 5.18 -14.29 15.28
CA GLY A 58 4.35 -13.11 15.20
C GLY A 58 3.70 -13.01 13.83
N ALA A 59 2.62 -12.27 13.77
CA ALA A 59 1.89 -12.02 12.54
C ALA A 59 1.37 -10.58 12.53
N GLU A 60 1.14 -10.06 11.35
CA GLU A 60 0.65 -8.71 11.16
C GLU A 60 -0.22 -8.62 9.92
N LEU A 61 -1.39 -8.01 10.09
CA LEU A 61 -2.21 -7.55 8.99
C LEU A 61 -1.87 -6.09 8.70
N VAL A 62 -1.64 -5.78 7.43
CA VAL A 62 -1.36 -4.42 6.95
C VAL A 62 -2.40 -4.07 5.91
N ALA A 63 -3.19 -3.02 6.16
CA ALA A 63 -4.11 -2.44 5.19
C ALA A 63 -3.49 -1.18 4.62
N THR A 64 -3.42 -1.08 3.29
CA THR A 64 -3.02 0.12 2.57
C THR A 64 -4.19 0.61 1.75
N PHE A 65 -4.67 1.80 2.06
CA PHE A 65 -5.69 2.52 1.31
C PHE A 65 -5.04 3.66 0.53
N VAL A 66 -5.37 3.76 -0.75
CA VAL A 66 -5.00 4.89 -1.60
C VAL A 66 -6.26 5.50 -2.18
N GLY A 67 -6.41 6.81 -1.99
CA GLY A 67 -7.55 7.58 -2.47
C GLY A 67 -7.51 7.81 -3.98
N GLU A 68 -8.53 8.49 -4.49
CA GLU A 68 -8.57 8.89 -5.90
C GLU A 68 -7.59 10.04 -6.16
N PRO A 69 -6.87 10.02 -7.30
CA PRO A 69 -6.02 11.13 -7.69
C PRO A 69 -6.88 12.36 -8.01
N ARG A 70 -6.39 13.55 -7.63
CA ARG A 70 -7.00 14.82 -8.03
C ARG A 70 -6.50 15.19 -9.42
N VAL A 71 -7.32 14.97 -10.44
CA VAL A 71 -6.98 15.24 -11.84
C VAL A 71 -8.14 15.94 -12.51
N ASP A 72 -7.86 17.05 -13.19
CA ASP A 72 -8.80 17.63 -14.13
C ASP A 72 -8.74 16.86 -15.45
N ARG A 73 -9.83 16.21 -15.85
CA ARG A 73 -9.86 15.34 -17.04
C ARG A 73 -9.64 16.12 -18.32
N GLU A 74 -10.36 17.22 -18.49
CA GLU A 74 -10.33 18.05 -19.71
C GLU A 74 -8.93 18.65 -19.92
N ALA A 75 -8.29 19.12 -18.85
CA ALA A 75 -6.93 19.66 -18.91
C ALA A 75 -5.85 18.59 -19.12
N ASN A 76 -6.14 17.31 -18.86
CA ASN A 76 -5.21 16.20 -19.07
C ASN A 76 -5.51 15.38 -20.32
N GLU A 77 -6.53 15.74 -21.09
CA GLU A 77 -6.77 15.19 -22.42
C GLU A 77 -5.67 15.63 -23.39
N LEU A 78 -5.16 14.69 -24.17
CA LEU A 78 -4.14 14.96 -25.18
C LEU A 78 -4.59 14.42 -26.52
N SER A 79 -4.72 15.33 -27.51
CA SER A 79 -5.12 15.00 -28.88
C SER A 79 -6.43 14.21 -29.01
N GLY A 80 -7.39 14.47 -28.11
CA GLY A 80 -8.72 13.83 -28.12
C GLY A 80 -8.75 12.42 -27.53
N ALA A 81 -7.71 12.00 -26.80
CA ALA A 81 -7.70 10.78 -26.02
C ALA A 81 -7.93 11.10 -24.54
N GLU A 82 -8.89 10.41 -23.91
CA GLU A 82 -9.20 10.57 -22.49
C GLU A 82 -8.11 9.94 -21.61
N PRO A 83 -7.65 10.63 -20.55
CA PRO A 83 -6.67 10.07 -19.62
C PRO A 83 -7.27 8.91 -18.83
N PHE A 84 -6.49 7.86 -18.60
CA PHE A 84 -6.89 6.80 -17.69
C PHE A 84 -6.65 7.22 -16.24
N ILE A 85 -7.71 7.38 -15.47
CA ILE A 85 -7.65 7.75 -14.06
C ILE A 85 -8.14 6.57 -13.21
N PRO A 86 -7.24 5.92 -12.45
CA PRO A 86 -7.63 4.81 -11.60
C PRO A 86 -8.45 5.29 -10.40
N GLY A 87 -9.41 4.46 -9.97
CA GLY A 87 -10.16 4.69 -8.74
C GLY A 87 -9.33 4.43 -7.49
N ALA A 88 -9.90 4.78 -6.33
CA ALA A 88 -9.33 4.42 -5.03
C ALA A 88 -9.28 2.90 -4.86
N TYR A 89 -8.34 2.43 -4.04
CA TYR A 89 -8.22 1.02 -3.73
C TYR A 89 -7.79 0.77 -2.28
N THR A 90 -8.08 -0.43 -1.80
CA THR A 90 -7.54 -0.96 -0.55
C THR A 90 -6.93 -2.32 -0.80
N VAL A 91 -5.70 -2.54 -0.34
CA VAL A 91 -5.08 -3.87 -0.31
C VAL A 91 -4.78 -4.25 1.13
N VAL A 92 -4.89 -5.54 1.43
CA VAL A 92 -4.57 -6.09 2.75
C VAL A 92 -3.52 -7.17 2.60
N ASP A 93 -2.43 -7.05 3.34
CA ASP A 93 -1.33 -7.99 3.38
C ASP A 93 -1.30 -8.70 4.74
N LEU A 94 -0.98 -9.99 4.73
CA LEU A 94 -0.71 -10.79 5.93
C LEU A 94 0.76 -11.21 5.93
N ILE A 95 1.52 -10.76 6.93
CA ILE A 95 2.94 -11.06 7.07
C ILE A 95 3.16 -11.75 8.41
N GLY A 96 3.91 -12.84 8.42
CA GLY A 96 4.21 -13.58 9.63
C GLY A 96 5.61 -14.17 9.62
N TYR A 97 6.06 -14.53 10.82
CA TYR A 97 7.31 -15.22 11.02
C TYR A 97 7.20 -16.28 12.11
N TYR A 98 8.07 -17.27 12.03
CA TYR A 98 8.21 -18.33 13.03
C TYR A 98 9.70 -18.68 13.22
N SER A 99 10.18 -18.57 14.45
CA SER A 99 11.54 -18.96 14.85
C SER A 99 11.60 -20.48 15.05
N LEU A 100 12.26 -21.13 14.09
CA LEU A 100 12.54 -22.57 14.11
C LEU A 100 13.62 -22.90 15.15
N SER A 101 14.59 -22.00 15.34
CA SER A 101 15.63 -22.05 16.36
C SER A 101 16.07 -20.63 16.74
N PRO A 102 16.94 -20.42 17.74
CA PRO A 102 17.47 -19.09 18.08
C PRO A 102 18.17 -18.36 16.92
N ASN A 103 18.66 -19.12 15.93
CA ASN A 103 19.45 -18.60 14.81
C ASN A 103 18.70 -18.71 13.47
N LEU A 104 17.54 -19.36 13.43
CA LEU A 104 16.80 -19.65 12.19
C LEU A 104 15.34 -19.22 12.30
N THR A 105 14.91 -18.34 11.40
CA THR A 105 13.52 -17.86 11.30
C THR A 105 12.96 -18.12 9.92
N PHE A 106 11.75 -18.65 9.86
CA PHE A 106 10.93 -18.76 8.67
C PHE A 106 9.99 -17.56 8.57
N ASN A 107 9.85 -16.97 7.40
CA ASN A 107 8.98 -15.84 7.12
C ASN A 107 8.00 -16.22 6.01
N LEU A 108 6.75 -15.79 6.14
CA LEU A 108 5.69 -15.97 5.16
C LEU A 108 4.93 -14.65 5.00
N GLY A 109 4.70 -14.24 3.75
CA GLY A 109 3.86 -13.11 3.40
C GLY A 109 2.84 -13.53 2.35
N ILE A 110 1.58 -13.16 2.56
CA ILE A 110 0.50 -13.22 1.57
C ILE A 110 0.10 -11.77 1.31
N PHE A 111 0.35 -11.30 0.10
CA PHE A 111 0.10 -9.93 -0.31
C PHE A 111 -1.16 -9.86 -1.16
N ASN A 112 -1.90 -8.76 -1.02
CA ASN A 112 -3.21 -8.58 -1.66
C ASN A 112 -4.16 -9.76 -1.36
N LEU A 113 -4.39 -10.01 -0.07
CA LEU A 113 -5.12 -11.17 0.48
C LEU A 113 -6.52 -11.38 -0.13
N PHE A 114 -7.14 -10.31 -0.64
CA PHE A 114 -8.48 -10.32 -1.22
C PHE A 114 -8.50 -10.30 -2.74
N ASP A 115 -7.35 -10.50 -3.39
CA ASP A 115 -7.22 -10.51 -4.86
C ASP A 115 -7.79 -9.26 -5.53
N GLN A 116 -7.61 -8.10 -4.89
CA GLN A 116 -8.10 -6.83 -5.41
C GLN A 116 -7.37 -6.50 -6.72
N GLU A 117 -8.11 -6.28 -7.79
CA GLU A 117 -7.57 -5.65 -9.00
C GLU A 117 -7.45 -4.14 -8.74
N TYR A 118 -6.26 -3.58 -8.94
CA TYR A 118 -6.01 -2.15 -8.74
C TYR A 118 -4.85 -1.64 -9.60
N TYR A 119 -4.76 -0.33 -9.70
CA TYR A 119 -3.75 0.37 -10.50
C TYR A 119 -3.14 1.46 -9.63
N ARG A 120 -1.80 1.55 -9.63
CA ARG A 120 -1.12 2.65 -8.97
C ARG A 120 -1.13 3.86 -9.89
N TYR A 121 -1.59 5.00 -9.38
CA TYR A 121 -1.66 6.22 -10.17
C TYR A 121 -0.31 6.58 -10.83
N ALA A 122 0.79 6.49 -10.08
CA ALA A 122 2.13 6.75 -10.62
C ALA A 122 2.51 5.87 -11.83
N ASP A 123 1.99 4.64 -11.89
CA ASP A 123 2.27 3.69 -12.99
C ASP A 123 1.41 3.99 -14.22
N VAL A 124 0.20 4.55 -14.04
CA VAL A 124 -0.78 4.73 -15.12
C VAL A 124 -1.06 6.18 -15.52
N ARG A 125 -0.59 7.19 -14.77
CA ARG A 125 -0.92 8.62 -14.98
C ARG A 125 -0.54 9.20 -16.34
N ASN A 126 0.33 8.53 -17.08
CA ASN A 126 0.77 8.91 -18.43
C ASN A 126 0.10 8.07 -19.53
N PHE A 127 -0.90 7.25 -19.18
CA PHE A 127 -1.64 6.42 -20.11
C PHE A 127 -3.05 6.97 -20.32
N PHE A 128 -3.56 6.75 -21.53
CA PHE A 128 -4.94 7.05 -21.90
C PHE A 128 -5.79 5.81 -21.74
N ASP A 129 -7.11 5.99 -21.64
CA ASP A 129 -8.03 4.87 -21.61
C ASP A 129 -7.97 4.09 -22.94
N ARG A 130 -7.71 2.79 -22.83
CA ARG A 130 -7.44 1.91 -23.96
C ARG A 130 -7.73 0.44 -23.62
N PRO A 131 -8.09 -0.41 -24.61
CA PRO A 131 -8.53 -1.78 -24.34
C PRO A 131 -7.52 -2.68 -23.59
N ASP A 132 -6.23 -2.38 -23.65
CA ASP A 132 -5.17 -3.15 -23.00
C ASP A 132 -4.68 -2.54 -21.68
N ILE A 133 -5.40 -1.53 -21.13
CA ILE A 133 -5.05 -0.90 -19.86
C ILE A 133 -4.96 -1.91 -18.71
N GLY A 134 -5.74 -3.00 -18.79
CA GLY A 134 -5.72 -4.11 -17.83
C GLY A 134 -4.33 -4.73 -17.58
N ARG A 135 -3.39 -4.58 -18.50
CA ARG A 135 -2.00 -5.09 -18.37
C ARG A 135 -1.17 -4.32 -17.34
N PHE A 136 -1.60 -3.12 -16.97
CA PHE A 136 -0.95 -2.28 -15.95
C PHE A 136 -1.55 -2.48 -14.56
N SER A 137 -2.51 -3.39 -14.41
CA SER A 137 -3.01 -3.80 -13.10
C SER A 137 -1.86 -4.36 -12.27
N GLN A 138 -1.89 -4.06 -10.98
CA GLN A 138 -0.94 -4.61 -10.05
C GLN A 138 -1.20 -6.11 -9.85
N PRO A 139 -0.18 -6.88 -9.42
CA PRO A 139 -0.38 -8.29 -9.14
C PRO A 139 -1.55 -8.52 -8.17
N GLY A 140 -2.34 -9.55 -8.47
CA GLY A 140 -3.33 -10.10 -7.54
C GLY A 140 -2.67 -10.72 -6.31
N THR A 141 -3.33 -11.73 -5.73
CA THR A 141 -2.81 -12.42 -4.56
C THR A 141 -1.45 -13.04 -4.85
N SER A 142 -0.44 -12.71 -4.03
CA SER A 142 0.91 -13.27 -4.19
C SER A 142 1.47 -13.75 -2.85
N VAL A 143 2.28 -14.82 -2.90
CA VAL A 143 2.86 -15.44 -1.71
C VAL A 143 4.38 -15.35 -1.79
N ARG A 144 5.01 -14.95 -0.69
CA ARG A 144 6.47 -14.98 -0.52
C ARG A 144 6.82 -15.72 0.75
N ALA A 145 7.80 -16.62 0.65
CA ALA A 145 8.34 -17.33 1.80
C ALA A 145 9.86 -17.23 1.79
N GLY A 146 10.48 -17.22 2.97
CA GLY A 146 11.93 -17.11 3.08
C GLY A 146 12.46 -17.55 4.43
N LEU A 147 13.72 -17.96 4.45
CA LEU A 147 14.45 -18.31 5.67
C LEU A 147 15.49 -17.23 5.96
N SER A 148 15.67 -16.90 7.23
CA SER A 148 16.70 -15.98 7.71
C SER A 148 17.56 -16.67 8.75
N TRP A 149 18.87 -16.68 8.52
CA TRP A 149 19.87 -17.23 9.43
C TRP A 149 20.69 -16.09 10.05
N ARG A 150 20.92 -16.13 11.36
CA ARG A 150 21.82 -15.20 12.07
C ARG A 150 22.93 -15.98 12.77
N PHE A 151 24.18 -15.57 12.56
CA PHE A 151 25.39 -16.19 13.14
C PHE A 151 25.98 -15.33 14.26
#